data_AF-A0A966KUR7-F1
#
_entry.id   AF-A0A966KUR7-F1
#
_cell.length_a   1.000
_cell.length_b   1.000
_cell.length_c   1.000
_cell.angle_alpha   90.00
_cell.angle_beta   90.00
_cell.angle_gamma   90.00
#
_symmetry.space_group_name_H-M   'P 1'
#
loop_
_entity.id
_entity.type
_entity.pdbx_description
1 polymer ?
#
loop_
_entity_poly.entity_id
_entity_poly.type
_entity_poly.pdbx_seq_one_letter_code
_entity_poly.pdbx_strand_id
1 'polypeptide(L)'
;MPAAGLDNNANGAWGDTLGNKVLVWRSSVCVTATGALVYGYGSGLGAQSLAELMLRAGCVRAMELDINPSWTTFNFYAPTVPGDPASVKGRKLLPDSEKSGDRYLSNDTRDFVAVYALPL
;
A
#
# COMPACT_ATOMS: atom_id res chain seq x y z
N MET A 1 10.04 -15.92 9.08
CA MET A 1 8.76 -16.10 9.80
C MET A 1 8.19 -14.72 10.14
N PRO A 2 6.87 -14.58 10.32
CA PRO A 2 6.27 -13.32 10.73
C PRO A 2 6.80 -12.88 12.11
N ALA A 3 6.75 -11.57 12.38
CA ALA A 3 7.06 -11.04 13.70
C ALA A 3 6.04 -11.52 14.74
N ALA A 4 6.45 -11.62 16.01
CA ALA A 4 5.54 -11.99 17.08
C ALA A 4 4.44 -10.92 17.29
N GLY A 5 3.24 -11.34 17.71
CA GLY A 5 2.13 -10.44 18.04
C GLY A 5 1.34 -9.91 16.83
N LEU A 6 1.50 -10.51 15.64
CA LEU A 6 0.72 -10.19 14.44
C LEU A 6 -0.65 -10.89 14.39
N ASP A 7 -0.82 -11.95 15.18
CA ASP A 7 -2.02 -12.77 15.30
C ASP A 7 -3.08 -12.15 16.21
N ASN A 8 -2.72 -11.13 16.99
CA ASN A 8 -3.61 -10.42 17.90
C ASN A 8 -3.44 -8.90 17.81
N ASN A 9 -4.50 -8.20 17.39
CA ASN A 9 -4.53 -6.74 17.31
C ASN A 9 -5.41 -6.08 18.39
N ALA A 10 -5.66 -6.74 19.53
CA ALA A 10 -6.54 -6.22 20.58
C ALA A 10 -6.06 -4.89 21.21
N ASN A 11 -4.76 -4.59 21.10
CA ASN A 11 -4.17 -3.34 21.57
C ASN A 11 -4.03 -2.26 20.47
N GLY A 12 -4.52 -2.53 19.26
CA GLY A 12 -4.45 -1.59 18.13
C GLY A 12 -3.07 -1.42 17.50
N ALA A 13 -2.10 -2.29 17.82
CA ALA A 13 -0.72 -2.18 17.30
C ALA A 13 -0.61 -2.26 15.76
N TRP A 14 -1.61 -2.84 15.10
CA TRP A 14 -1.71 -3.05 13.65
C TRP A 14 -2.97 -2.39 13.06
N GLY A 15 -3.29 -1.21 13.61
CA GLY A 15 -4.31 -0.30 13.11
C GLY A 15 -5.75 -0.67 13.44
N ASP A 16 -6.58 0.36 13.62
CA ASP A 16 -8.02 0.21 13.89
C ASP A 16 -8.82 -0.09 12.62
N THR A 17 -9.60 -1.15 12.67
CA THR A 17 -10.39 -1.62 11.52
C THR A 17 -11.76 -0.96 11.49
N LEU A 18 -12.23 -0.53 10.32
CA LEU A 18 -13.58 0.01 10.17
C LEU A 18 -14.63 -1.08 10.46
N GLY A 19 -15.52 -0.80 11.41
CA GLY A 19 -16.59 -1.71 11.82
C GLY A 19 -16.11 -2.95 12.58
N ASN A 20 -14.94 -2.88 13.23
CA ASN A 20 -14.36 -3.98 14.02
C ASN A 20 -14.18 -5.28 13.22
N LYS A 21 -13.90 -5.15 11.92
CA LYS A 21 -13.70 -6.30 11.02
C LYS A 21 -12.31 -6.89 11.22
N VAL A 22 -12.23 -8.20 11.35
CA VAL A 22 -10.94 -8.92 11.45
C VAL A 22 -10.12 -8.81 10.15
N LEU A 23 -10.80 -8.84 9.00
CA LEU A 23 -10.18 -8.75 7.68
C LEU A 23 -10.62 -7.47 6.97
N VAL A 24 -9.63 -6.72 6.49
CA VAL A 24 -9.82 -5.42 5.82
C VAL A 24 -8.87 -5.29 4.63
N TRP A 25 -8.93 -4.16 3.96
CA TRP A 25 -7.82 -3.75 3.09
C TRP A 25 -6.60 -3.44 3.96
N ARG A 26 -5.45 -4.00 3.61
CA ARG A 26 -4.16 -3.68 4.23
C ARG A 26 -3.11 -3.48 3.17
N SER A 27 -2.10 -2.66 3.47
CA SER A 27 -0.92 -2.47 2.62
C SER A 27 0.37 -2.65 3.40
N SER A 28 1.45 -2.92 2.67
CA SER A 28 2.78 -3.08 3.22
C SER A 28 3.82 -2.74 2.18
N VAL A 29 5.02 -2.42 2.66
CA VAL A 29 6.22 -2.32 1.85
C VAL A 29 7.32 -3.18 2.44
N CYS A 30 8.15 -3.76 1.59
CA CYS A 30 9.22 -4.65 1.99
C CYS A 30 10.46 -4.50 1.12
N VAL A 31 11.57 -5.03 1.62
CA VAL A 31 12.78 -5.30 0.83
C VAL A 31 13.04 -6.80 0.73
N THR A 32 13.42 -7.26 -0.46
CA THR A 32 13.89 -8.64 -0.67
C THR A 32 15.37 -8.79 -0.33
N ALA A 33 15.86 -10.03 -0.26
CA ALA A 33 17.29 -10.30 -0.04
C ALA A 33 18.20 -9.72 -1.14
N THR A 34 17.66 -9.51 -2.35
CA THR A 34 18.37 -8.92 -3.49
C THR A 34 18.27 -7.39 -3.53
N GLY A 35 17.63 -6.76 -2.54
CA GLY A 35 17.46 -5.32 -2.46
C GLY A 35 16.29 -4.76 -3.28
N ALA A 36 15.42 -5.62 -3.82
CA ALA A 36 14.22 -5.14 -4.52
C ALA A 36 13.20 -4.59 -3.52
N LEU A 37 12.55 -3.48 -3.87
CA LEU A 37 11.40 -2.95 -3.14
C LEU A 37 10.13 -3.66 -3.63
N VAL A 38 9.32 -4.15 -2.71
CA VAL A 38 8.02 -4.76 -3.02
C VAL A 38 6.94 -4.04 -2.24
N TYR A 39 5.88 -3.64 -2.94
CA TYR A 39 4.66 -3.15 -2.33
C TYR A 39 3.58 -4.23 -2.44
N GLY A 40 2.93 -4.56 -1.32
CA GLY A 40 1.87 -5.54 -1.28
C GLY A 40 0.63 -4.98 -0.62
N TYR A 41 -0.52 -5.10 -1.28
CA TYR A 41 -1.79 -4.64 -0.73
C TYR A 41 -2.98 -5.40 -1.33
N GLY A 42 -4.10 -5.39 -0.61
CA GLY A 42 -5.34 -6.01 -1.06
C GLY A 42 -6.37 -6.11 0.05
N SER A 43 -7.57 -6.59 -0.30
CA SER A 43 -8.67 -6.84 0.61
C SER A 43 -8.57 -8.21 1.30
N GLY A 44 -9.34 -8.41 2.37
CA GLY A 44 -9.43 -9.72 3.04
C GLY A 44 -8.19 -10.09 3.86
N LEU A 45 -7.40 -9.10 4.30
CA LEU A 45 -6.15 -9.32 5.02
C LEU A 45 -6.24 -8.92 6.49
N GLY A 46 -5.59 -9.70 7.34
CA GLY A 46 -5.16 -9.33 8.70
C GLY A 46 -3.65 -9.07 8.72
N ALA A 47 -3.11 -8.59 9.83
CA ALA A 47 -1.67 -8.30 9.95
C ALA A 47 -0.81 -9.56 9.74
N GLN A 48 -1.21 -10.69 10.35
CA GLN A 48 -0.59 -11.99 10.16
C GLN A 48 -0.58 -12.43 8.68
N SER A 49 -1.72 -12.41 8.00
CA SER A 49 -1.81 -12.88 6.61
C SER A 49 -1.09 -11.95 5.62
N LEU A 50 -1.00 -10.64 5.92
CA LEU A 50 -0.16 -9.70 5.19
C LEU A 50 1.33 -10.02 5.34
N ALA A 51 1.79 -10.30 6.57
CA ALA A 51 3.19 -10.67 6.80
C ALA A 51 3.57 -11.98 6.12
N GLU A 52 2.68 -12.97 6.13
CA GLU A 52 2.86 -14.21 5.38
C GLU A 52 2.91 -14.00 3.87
N LEU A 53 2.08 -13.10 3.34
CA LEU A 53 2.15 -12.71 1.92
C LEU A 53 3.52 -12.11 1.59
N MET A 54 4.06 -11.23 2.43
CA MET A 54 5.37 -10.61 2.20
C MET A 54 6.50 -11.64 2.25
N LEU A 55 6.46 -12.59 3.19
CA LEU A 55 7.44 -13.68 3.22
C LEU A 55 7.40 -14.53 1.95
N ARG A 56 6.20 -14.84 1.43
CA ARG A 56 6.04 -15.56 0.16
C ARG A 56 6.55 -14.78 -1.04
N ALA A 57 6.53 -13.44 -0.97
CA ALA A 57 7.12 -12.57 -1.98
C ALA A 57 8.67 -12.45 -1.88
N GLY A 58 9.32 -13.16 -0.96
CA GLY A 58 10.78 -13.14 -0.79
C GLY A 58 11.29 -11.96 0.05
N CYS A 59 10.41 -11.29 0.78
CA CYS A 59 10.77 -10.19 1.67
C CYS A 59 11.59 -10.69 2.87
N VAL A 60 12.66 -9.98 3.20
CA VAL A 60 13.48 -10.22 4.41
C VAL A 60 13.18 -9.22 5.53
N ARG A 61 12.57 -8.09 5.19
CA ARG A 61 12.06 -7.08 6.12
C ARG A 61 10.87 -6.39 5.49
N ALA A 62 9.78 -6.27 6.24
CA ALA A 62 8.55 -5.62 5.81
C ALA A 62 7.98 -4.75 6.93
N MET A 63 7.19 -3.74 6.55
CA MET A 63 6.36 -2.96 7.47
C MET A 63 4.95 -2.82 6.91
N GLU A 64 3.97 -2.82 7.80
CA GLU A 64 2.60 -2.45 7.45
C GLU A 64 2.51 -0.94 7.18
N LEU A 65 1.69 -0.58 6.20
CA LEU A 65 1.31 0.77 5.83
C LEU A 65 -0.18 0.99 6.15
N ASP A 66 -0.79 2.06 5.64
CA ASP A 66 -2.18 2.37 5.94
C ASP A 66 -3.15 1.20 5.60
N ILE A 67 -4.24 1.13 6.35
CA ILE A 67 -5.24 0.06 6.27
C ILE A 67 -6.60 0.64 5.89
N ASN A 68 -7.61 -0.22 5.81
CA ASN A 68 -8.99 0.10 5.42
C ASN A 68 -9.16 0.59 3.96
N PRO A 69 -10.37 0.40 3.38
CA PRO A 69 -10.60 0.58 1.95
C PRO A 69 -10.22 1.97 1.42
N SER A 70 -10.50 3.02 2.19
CA SER A 70 -10.30 4.41 1.75
C SER A 70 -8.84 4.87 1.74
N TRP A 71 -7.94 4.22 2.49
CA TRP A 71 -6.58 4.73 2.66
C TRP A 71 -5.51 3.86 2.00
N THR A 72 -5.85 2.61 1.67
CA THR A 72 -4.95 1.66 1.02
C THR A 72 -4.91 1.88 -0.50
N THR A 73 -3.85 2.48 -1.05
CA THR A 73 -3.76 2.79 -2.50
C THR A 73 -2.37 2.55 -3.09
N PHE A 74 -2.31 2.12 -4.35
CA PHE A 74 -1.11 2.21 -5.19
C PHE A 74 -1.51 2.82 -6.53
N ASN A 75 -0.92 3.98 -6.84
CA ASN A 75 -1.27 4.75 -8.02
C ASN A 75 -0.03 4.98 -8.89
N PHE A 76 -0.20 4.79 -10.19
CA PHE A 76 0.73 5.23 -11.22
C PHE A 76 0.34 6.64 -11.67
N TYR A 77 1.31 7.50 -11.90
CA TYR A 77 1.12 8.83 -12.46
C TYR A 77 1.88 8.95 -13.77
N ALA A 78 1.21 9.39 -14.82
CA ALA A 78 1.81 9.57 -16.14
C ALA A 78 1.38 10.91 -16.74
N PRO A 79 2.26 11.59 -17.50
CA PRO A 79 1.88 12.77 -18.25
C PRO A 79 0.84 12.40 -19.31
N THR A 80 -0.17 13.26 -19.50
CA THR A 80 -1.16 13.13 -20.58
C THR A 80 -0.83 14.00 -21.78
N VAL A 81 -0.01 15.03 -21.58
CA VAL A 81 0.52 15.92 -22.63
C VAL A 81 2.03 16.03 -22.45
N PRO A 82 2.85 15.72 -23.49
CA PRO A 82 4.30 15.85 -23.39
C PRO A 82 4.74 17.29 -23.07
N GLY A 83 5.61 17.44 -22.07
CA GLY A 83 6.21 18.73 -21.70
C GLY A 83 5.33 19.63 -20.83
N ASP A 84 4.08 19.25 -20.54
CA ASP A 84 3.21 19.99 -19.64
C ASP A 84 3.17 19.33 -18.24
N PRO A 85 3.79 19.93 -17.22
CA PRO A 85 3.81 19.36 -15.87
C PRO A 85 2.44 19.38 -15.16
N ALA A 86 1.47 20.18 -15.64
CA ALA A 86 0.12 20.18 -15.09
C ALA A 86 -0.77 19.06 -15.66
N SER A 87 -0.37 18.49 -16.80
CA SER A 87 -1.10 17.44 -17.50
C SER A 87 -0.67 16.06 -16.99
N VAL A 88 -1.17 15.65 -15.82
CA VAL A 88 -0.89 14.34 -15.20
C VAL A 88 -2.18 13.58 -14.93
N LYS A 89 -2.18 12.26 -15.17
CA LYS A 89 -3.28 11.37 -14.81
C LYS A 89 -2.81 10.24 -13.90
N GLY A 90 -3.57 10.02 -12.84
CA GLY A 90 -3.41 8.89 -11.93
C GLY A 90 -4.19 7.66 -12.39
N ARG A 91 -3.60 6.47 -12.23
CA ARG A 91 -4.23 5.17 -12.44
C ARG A 91 -3.93 4.25 -11.27
N LYS A 92 -4.97 3.70 -10.64
CA LYS A 92 -4.82 2.68 -9.60
C LYS A 92 -4.30 1.36 -10.17
N LEU A 93 -3.51 0.63 -9.38
CA LEU A 93 -3.02 -0.70 -9.74
C LEU A 93 -4.16 -1.73 -9.72
N LEU A 94 -4.89 -1.82 -8.61
CA LEU A 94 -6.08 -2.67 -8.49
C LEU A 94 -7.36 -1.86 -8.78
N PRO A 95 -8.23 -2.33 -9.68
CA PRO A 95 -9.42 -1.58 -10.10
C PRO A 95 -10.48 -1.43 -9.00
N ASP A 96 -10.48 -2.33 -8.01
CA ASP A 96 -11.42 -2.40 -6.89
C ASP A 96 -10.98 -1.57 -5.67
N SER A 97 -9.79 -0.95 -5.69
CA SER A 97 -9.40 0.03 -4.67
C SER A 97 -10.35 1.24 -4.69
N GLU A 98 -10.77 1.69 -3.50
CA GLU A 98 -11.87 2.66 -3.34
C GLU A 98 -11.54 4.03 -3.92
N LYS A 99 -10.36 4.57 -3.61
CA LYS A 99 -10.00 5.93 -4.04
C LYS A 99 -9.62 6.00 -5.51
N SER A 100 -9.86 7.18 -6.09
CA SER A 100 -9.41 7.51 -7.44
C SER A 100 -7.89 7.38 -7.57
N GLY A 101 -7.42 7.05 -8.78
CA GLY A 101 -6.00 7.12 -9.12
C GLY A 101 -5.43 8.54 -8.95
N ASP A 102 -6.28 9.57 -9.09
CA ASP A 102 -5.90 10.97 -8.98
C ASP A 102 -5.78 11.47 -7.52
N ARG A 103 -5.93 10.58 -6.52
CA ARG A 103 -5.99 10.95 -5.09
C ARG A 103 -4.94 11.97 -4.66
N TYR A 104 -3.69 11.77 -5.07
CA TYR A 104 -2.55 12.63 -4.69
C TYR A 104 -2.20 13.72 -5.72
N LEU A 105 -3.10 14.00 -6.68
CA LEU A 105 -3.05 15.20 -7.54
C LEU A 105 -3.82 16.39 -6.94
N SER A 106 -4.38 16.18 -5.75
CA SER A 106 -5.03 17.18 -4.92
C SER A 106 -4.62 16.96 -3.47
N ASN A 107 -4.89 17.92 -2.59
CA ASN A 107 -4.64 17.77 -1.16
C ASN A 107 -5.36 16.53 -0.60
N ASP A 108 -4.64 15.72 0.19
CA ASP A 108 -5.18 14.57 0.94
C ASP A 108 -4.74 14.70 2.40
N THR A 109 -5.50 14.07 3.31
CA THR A 109 -5.18 14.09 4.75
C THR A 109 -4.17 13.02 5.15
N ARG A 110 -3.72 12.18 4.20
CA ARG A 110 -2.69 11.16 4.41
C ARG A 110 -1.40 11.54 3.70
N ASP A 111 -0.29 11.24 4.36
CA ASP A 111 1.03 11.26 3.74
C ASP A 111 1.19 10.11 2.73
N PHE A 112 2.16 10.25 1.83
CA PHE A 112 2.49 9.23 0.84
C PHE A 112 3.98 9.23 0.52
N VAL A 113 4.44 8.15 -0.10
CA VAL A 113 5.79 8.02 -0.66
C VAL A 113 5.65 7.89 -2.17
N ALA A 114 6.45 8.66 -2.91
CA ALA A 114 6.53 8.58 -4.36
C ALA A 114 7.88 8.00 -4.80
N VAL A 115 7.84 7.12 -5.80
CA VAL A 115 9.03 6.59 -6.47
C VAL A 115 9.03 7.13 -7.89
N TYR A 116 10.11 7.82 -8.26
CA TYR A 116 10.28 8.40 -9.58
C TYR A 116 11.20 7.49 -10.39
N ALA A 117 10.73 7.07 -11.57
CA ALA A 117 11.62 6.51 -12.56
C ALA A 117 12.40 7.66 -13.20
N LEU A 118 13.73 7.55 -13.24
CA LEU A 118 14.52 8.44 -14.07
C LEU A 118 14.23 8.14 -15.54
N PRO A 119 14.18 9.15 -16.42
CA PRO A 119 14.13 8.90 -17.86
C PRO A 119 15.31 8.02 -18.25
N LEU A 120 15.06 7.04 -19.13
CA LEU A 120 16.11 6.31 -19.85
C LEU A 120 16.78 7.24 -20.87
#